data_AF-A0A6N2EJW5-F1
#
_entry.id   AF-A0A6N2EJW5-F1
#
_cell.length_a   1.000
_cell.length_b   1.000
_cell.length_c   1.000
_cell.angle_alpha   90.00
_cell.angle_beta   90.00
_cell.angle_gamma   90.00
#
_symmetry.space_group_name_H-M   'P 1'
#
loop_
_entity.id
_entity.type
_entity.pdbx_description
1 polymer ?
#
loop_
_entity_poly.entity_id
_entity_poly.type
_entity_poly.pdbx_seq_one_letter_code
_entity_poly.pdbx_strand_id
1 'polypeptide(L)'
;MRGLGWHVSYRDPETGVPRKVRFGEKSKAEAERAYHAWVAAYLGGDGRAPPVAAKDTAKPKPSRAGSRSPSSAAVQPGSIAHVASGLIRYETDRAREDGDGRAAGTIAPRVLSDRKKAVKDFLAFLNERHGVGSVGRMKLADLDIIDVEAFNRQMVESGASSSTVNRKMQVVKRIIDRAGRPEYGKQVLGWNWDALDRLSGRRASKKRLPSREQVEKLLAAADVRGRAMIWMGIGLGFGQSDLAAIRVGQIDSKSYDLRRGKTGIERYGLTPPAVWDAVTEYMRDSGREKGELMFVTSRGRPLV
;
A
#
# COMPACT_ATOMS: atom_id res chain seq x y z
N MET A 1 -19.77 -27.08 -1.96
CA MET A 1 -18.57 -26.62 -2.70
C MET A 1 -18.17 -27.74 -3.65
N ARG A 2 -18.42 -27.63 -4.96
CA ARG A 2 -18.06 -28.65 -5.96
C ARG A 2 -17.02 -28.06 -6.94
N GLY A 3 -15.99 -28.84 -7.30
CA GLY A 3 -15.28 -28.69 -8.58
C GLY A 3 -13.98 -27.88 -8.64
N LEU A 4 -13.48 -27.28 -7.55
CA LEU A 4 -12.16 -26.62 -7.58
C LEU A 4 -11.07 -27.60 -7.17
N GLY A 5 -10.63 -28.42 -8.11
CA GLY A 5 -9.52 -29.37 -7.90
C GLY A 5 -8.25 -28.70 -7.36
N TRP A 6 -7.51 -29.44 -6.54
CA TRP A 6 -6.25 -28.97 -5.96
C TRP A 6 -5.20 -28.74 -7.05
N HIS A 7 -4.44 -27.67 -6.92
CA HIS A 7 -3.35 -27.37 -7.84
C HIS A 7 -2.21 -26.69 -7.10
N VAL A 8 -0.99 -26.91 -7.60
CA VAL A 8 0.20 -26.20 -7.14
C VAL A 8 0.82 -25.49 -8.33
N SER A 9 1.15 -24.22 -8.13
CA SER A 9 1.93 -23.44 -9.08
C SER A 9 3.38 -23.44 -8.60
N TYR A 10 4.32 -23.77 -9.48
CA TYR A 10 5.76 -23.80 -9.17
C TYR A 10 6.53 -23.13 -10.31
N ARG A 11 7.74 -22.66 -10.02
CA ARG A 11 8.65 -22.14 -11.03
C ARG A 11 9.52 -23.30 -11.51
N ASP A 12 9.52 -23.55 -12.81
CA ASP A 12 10.39 -24.54 -13.41
C ASP A 12 11.86 -24.09 -13.20
N PRO A 13 12.71 -24.87 -12.50
CA PRO A 13 14.07 -24.46 -12.14
C PRO A 13 15.00 -24.31 -13.35
N GLU A 14 14.73 -24.99 -14.47
CA GLU A 14 15.57 -24.90 -15.67
C GLU A 14 15.19 -23.68 -16.52
N THR A 15 13.89 -23.46 -16.70
CA THR A 15 13.39 -22.42 -17.62
C THR A 15 12.98 -21.13 -16.92
N GLY A 16 12.81 -21.18 -15.59
CA GLY A 16 12.23 -20.09 -14.81
C GLY A 16 10.74 -19.85 -15.08
N VAL A 17 10.09 -20.62 -15.95
CA VAL A 17 8.70 -20.36 -16.33
C VAL A 17 7.75 -20.89 -15.25
N PRO A 18 6.78 -20.11 -14.77
CA PRO A 18 5.76 -20.62 -13.86
C PRO A 18 4.93 -21.70 -14.56
N ARG A 19 4.81 -22.87 -13.93
CA ARG A 19 3.98 -23.99 -14.35
C ARG A 19 2.95 -24.32 -13.27
N LYS A 20 1.86 -24.97 -13.68
CA LYS A 20 0.77 -25.39 -12.79
C LYS A 20 0.53 -26.89 -12.94
N VAL A 21 0.61 -27.63 -11.84
CA VAL A 21 0.20 -29.04 -11.75
C VAL A 21 -1.20 -29.09 -11.15
N ARG A 22 -2.14 -29.74 -11.85
CA ARG A 22 -3.49 -29.99 -11.32
C ARG A 22 -3.54 -31.42 -10.81
N PHE A 23 -4.01 -31.60 -9.57
CA PHE A 23 -4.13 -32.91 -8.92
C PHE A 23 -5.54 -33.50 -9.03
N GLY A 24 -6.45 -32.82 -9.73
CA GLY A 24 -7.85 -33.24 -9.92
C GLY A 24 -8.71 -33.06 -8.66
N GLU A 25 -9.84 -33.76 -8.60
CA GLU A 25 -10.75 -33.79 -7.45
C GLU A 25 -10.25 -34.78 -6.37
N LYS A 26 -9.06 -34.52 -5.84
CA LYS A 26 -8.51 -35.27 -4.69
C LYS A 26 -8.82 -34.56 -3.39
N SER A 27 -8.89 -35.31 -2.28
CA SER A 27 -8.92 -34.70 -0.95
C SER A 27 -7.62 -33.92 -0.71
N LYS A 28 -7.64 -32.93 0.21
CA LYS A 28 -6.46 -32.11 0.53
C LYS A 28 -5.24 -32.97 0.90
N ALA A 29 -5.43 -33.97 1.76
CA ALA A 29 -4.35 -34.86 2.20
C ALA A 29 -3.77 -35.69 1.05
N GLU A 30 -4.60 -36.13 0.11
CA GLU A 30 -4.14 -36.86 -1.07
C GLU A 30 -3.42 -35.95 -2.08
N ALA A 31 -3.88 -34.71 -2.24
CA ALA A 31 -3.21 -33.71 -3.06
C ALA A 31 -1.83 -33.34 -2.49
N GLU A 32 -1.72 -33.18 -1.16
CA GLU A 32 -0.45 -32.93 -0.47
C GLU A 32 0.52 -34.11 -0.62
N ARG A 33 0.06 -35.35 -0.40
CA ARG A 33 0.88 -36.55 -0.64
C ARG A 33 1.33 -36.66 -2.10
N ALA A 34 0.43 -36.42 -3.04
CA ALA A 34 0.76 -36.44 -4.47
C ALA A 34 1.74 -35.34 -4.86
N TYR A 35 1.63 -34.16 -4.25
CA TYR A 35 2.59 -33.06 -4.43
C TYR A 35 3.97 -33.43 -3.89
N HIS A 36 4.08 -33.92 -2.66
CA HIS A 36 5.36 -34.28 -2.07
C HIS A 36 6.06 -35.43 -2.81
N ALA A 37 5.30 -36.46 -3.22
CA ALA A 37 5.83 -37.54 -4.06
C ALA A 37 6.33 -37.02 -5.41
N TRP A 38 5.59 -36.09 -6.03
CA TRP A 38 6.00 -35.46 -7.29
C TRP A 38 7.25 -34.60 -7.13
N VAL A 39 7.32 -33.72 -6.11
CA VAL A 39 8.51 -32.89 -5.84
C VAL A 39 9.74 -33.76 -5.59
N ALA A 40 9.60 -34.84 -4.81
CA ALA A 40 10.71 -35.75 -4.54
C ALA A 40 11.24 -36.42 -5.82
N ALA A 41 10.35 -36.92 -6.69
CA ALA A 41 10.75 -37.50 -7.97
C ALA A 41 11.37 -36.46 -8.92
N TYR A 42 10.81 -35.24 -8.95
CA TYR A 42 11.30 -34.16 -9.81
C TYR A 42 12.68 -33.66 -9.39
N LEU A 43 12.93 -33.50 -8.09
CA LEU A 43 14.23 -33.10 -7.55
C LEU A 43 15.25 -34.25 -7.54
N GLY A 44 14.79 -35.50 -7.53
CA GLY A 44 15.64 -36.70 -7.55
C GLY A 44 16.27 -37.03 -8.91
N GLY A 45 15.99 -36.25 -9.96
CA GLY A 45 16.59 -36.45 -11.28
C GLY A 45 15.96 -37.57 -12.12
N ASP A 46 14.84 -38.15 -11.69
CA ASP A 46 14.19 -39.29 -12.37
C ASP A 46 13.60 -38.98 -13.75
N GLY A 47 13.70 -37.73 -14.24
CA GLY A 47 13.36 -37.34 -15.61
C GLY A 47 11.91 -37.56 -16.05
N ARG A 48 11.02 -38.06 -15.16
CA ARG A 48 9.60 -38.27 -15.47
C ARG A 48 8.94 -36.91 -15.66
N ALA A 49 8.78 -36.54 -16.93
CA ALA A 49 8.00 -35.39 -17.34
C ALA A 49 6.59 -35.48 -16.71
N PRO A 50 6.06 -34.36 -16.18
CA PRO A 50 4.72 -34.35 -15.60
C PRO A 50 3.69 -34.81 -16.64
N PRO A 51 2.55 -35.41 -16.22
CA PRO A 51 1.46 -35.72 -17.14
C PRO A 51 1.03 -34.41 -17.82
N VAL A 52 1.40 -34.27 -19.08
CA VAL A 52 1.15 -33.07 -19.89
C VAL A 52 -0.32 -33.11 -20.28
N ALA A 53 -1.13 -32.22 -19.73
CA ALA A 53 -2.41 -31.92 -20.34
C ALA A 53 -2.13 -31.35 -21.75
N ALA A 54 -2.80 -31.91 -22.77
CA ALA A 54 -2.65 -31.54 -24.17
C ALA A 54 -2.55 -30.01 -24.34
N LYS A 55 -1.43 -29.56 -24.92
CA LYS A 55 -1.21 -28.17 -25.28
C LYS A 55 -1.94 -27.87 -26.57
N ASP A 56 -2.96 -27.02 -26.49
CA ASP A 56 -3.20 -26.03 -27.53
C ASP A 56 -2.66 -24.69 -27.06
N THR A 57 -2.09 -23.95 -28.01
CA THR A 57 -1.60 -22.55 -28.00
C THR A 57 -0.08 -22.36 -28.08
N ALA A 58 0.35 -22.07 -29.31
CA ALA A 58 1.58 -21.38 -29.62
C ALA A 58 1.59 -19.99 -28.93
N LYS A 59 2.64 -19.71 -28.16
CA LYS A 59 2.85 -18.40 -27.52
C LYS A 59 3.29 -17.38 -28.59
N PRO A 60 2.68 -16.19 -28.67
CA PRO A 60 3.23 -15.11 -29.50
C PRO A 60 4.48 -14.52 -28.86
N LYS A 61 5.50 -14.29 -29.69
CA LYS A 61 6.73 -13.56 -29.34
C LYS A 61 6.39 -12.08 -29.10
N PRO A 62 6.95 -11.39 -28.09
CA PRO A 62 6.72 -9.96 -27.90
C PRO A 62 7.21 -9.20 -29.13
N SER A 63 6.28 -8.49 -29.79
CA SER A 63 6.60 -7.69 -30.96
C SER A 63 7.36 -6.43 -30.54
N ARG A 64 8.44 -6.14 -31.27
CA ARG A 64 9.21 -4.90 -31.12
C ARG A 64 8.26 -3.71 -31.29
N ALA A 65 8.26 -2.81 -30.29
CA ALA A 65 7.46 -1.60 -30.27
C ALA A 65 7.80 -0.70 -31.47
N GLY A 66 6.93 -0.69 -32.49
CA GLY A 66 6.95 0.32 -33.54
C GLY A 66 6.28 1.59 -33.04
N SER A 67 6.91 2.74 -33.26
CA SER A 67 6.37 4.07 -32.92
C SER A 67 5.10 4.35 -33.73
N ARG A 68 3.93 4.11 -33.13
CA ARG A 68 2.64 4.57 -33.66
C ARG A 68 2.16 5.77 -32.87
N SER A 69 1.70 6.78 -33.60
CA SER A 69 1.04 7.97 -33.06
C SER A 69 -0.11 7.59 -32.11
N PRO A 70 -0.37 8.38 -31.06
CA PRO A 70 -1.38 8.07 -30.06
C PRO A 70 -2.78 8.18 -30.68
N SER A 71 -3.28 7.10 -31.27
CA SER A 71 -4.72 7.01 -31.54
C SER A 71 -5.41 6.89 -30.19
N SER A 72 -6.48 7.67 -29.99
CA SER A 72 -7.35 7.58 -28.81
C SER A 72 -8.05 6.22 -28.83
N ALA A 73 -7.34 5.17 -28.42
CA ALA A 73 -7.88 3.83 -28.37
C ALA A 73 -9.07 3.83 -27.41
N ALA A 74 -10.26 3.55 -27.94
CA ALA A 74 -11.46 3.41 -27.13
C ALA A 74 -11.24 2.37 -26.03
N VAL A 75 -11.56 2.74 -24.79
CA VAL A 75 -11.44 1.85 -23.62
C VAL A 75 -12.51 0.76 -23.74
N GLN A 76 -12.09 -0.49 -23.95
CA GLN A 76 -12.99 -1.63 -24.08
C GLN A 76 -13.55 -2.06 -22.71
N PRO A 77 -14.82 -2.48 -22.65
CA PRO A 77 -15.39 -3.08 -21.45
C PRO A 77 -14.57 -4.27 -20.95
N GLY A 78 -14.25 -4.21 -19.66
CA GLY A 78 -13.44 -5.21 -18.96
C GLY A 78 -11.92 -5.07 -19.15
N SER A 79 -11.45 -4.11 -19.95
CA SER A 79 -10.01 -3.82 -20.02
C SER A 79 -9.43 -3.38 -18.67
N ILE A 80 -8.12 -3.50 -18.50
CA ILE A 80 -7.40 -3.05 -17.30
C ILE A 80 -7.70 -1.57 -17.02
N ALA A 81 -7.74 -0.71 -18.06
CA ALA A 81 -8.12 0.70 -17.90
C ALA A 81 -9.57 0.87 -17.41
N HIS A 82 -10.51 0.07 -17.91
CA HIS A 82 -11.91 0.09 -17.44
C HIS A 82 -12.01 -0.30 -15.96
N VAL A 83 -11.35 -1.39 -15.57
CA VAL A 83 -11.31 -1.86 -14.18
C VAL A 83 -10.65 -0.84 -13.26
N ALA A 84 -9.50 -0.29 -13.66
CA ALA A 84 -8.76 0.72 -12.91
C ALA A 84 -9.57 2.01 -12.71
N SER A 85 -10.30 2.45 -13.74
CA SER A 85 -11.21 3.60 -13.64
C SER A 85 -12.36 3.33 -12.67
N GLY A 86 -12.89 2.12 -12.67
CA GLY A 86 -13.86 1.66 -11.68
C GLY A 86 -13.33 1.62 -10.25
N LEU A 87 -12.07 1.17 -10.06
CA LEU A 87 -11.40 1.22 -8.77
C LEU A 87 -11.24 2.66 -8.28
N ILE A 88 -10.84 3.58 -9.16
CA ILE A 88 -10.69 5.00 -8.82
C ILE A 88 -12.02 5.61 -8.41
N ARG A 89 -13.12 5.32 -9.12
CA ARG A 89 -14.48 5.77 -8.72
C ARG A 89 -14.83 5.26 -7.33
N TYR A 90 -14.74 3.96 -7.11
CA TYR A 90 -14.98 3.35 -5.80
C TYR A 90 -14.14 3.95 -4.67
N GLU A 91 -12.86 4.24 -4.91
CA GLU A 91 -12.01 4.90 -3.90
C GLU A 91 -12.39 6.38 -3.70
N THR A 92 -12.90 7.04 -4.73
CA THR A 92 -13.39 8.43 -4.66
C THR A 92 -14.67 8.50 -3.83
N ASP A 93 -15.61 7.58 -4.02
CA ASP A 93 -16.85 7.50 -3.24
C ASP A 93 -16.59 7.24 -1.75
N ARG A 94 -15.42 6.69 -1.42
CA ARG A 94 -14.97 6.46 -0.04
C ARG A 94 -14.17 7.61 0.54
N ALA A 95 -13.79 8.60 -0.26
CA ALA A 95 -13.02 9.72 0.24
C ALA A 95 -13.96 10.70 0.94
N ARG A 96 -13.65 11.00 2.20
CA ARG A 96 -14.35 12.02 2.98
C ARG A 96 -13.84 13.41 2.62
N GLU A 97 -14.61 14.46 2.93
CA GLU A 97 -14.15 15.83 2.79
C GLU A 97 -13.10 16.18 3.87
N ASP A 98 -12.31 17.22 3.61
CA ASP A 98 -11.32 17.68 4.57
C ASP A 98 -12.03 18.33 5.77
N GLY A 99 -11.95 17.65 6.92
CA GLY A 99 -12.58 18.09 8.17
C GLY A 99 -13.66 17.13 8.66
N ASP A 100 -14.23 16.32 7.77
CA ASP A 100 -15.28 15.37 8.13
C ASP A 100 -14.81 14.33 9.13
N GLY A 101 -15.76 13.89 9.97
CA GLY A 101 -15.59 12.71 10.81
C GLY A 101 -15.17 11.49 9.97
N ARG A 102 -14.29 10.65 10.52
CA ARG A 102 -13.89 9.42 9.83
C ARG A 102 -14.93 8.33 10.10
N ALA A 103 -15.76 7.99 9.11
CA ALA A 103 -16.64 6.82 9.19
C ALA A 103 -15.92 5.52 8.78
N ALA A 104 -16.43 4.37 9.24
CA ALA A 104 -15.90 3.07 8.85
C ALA A 104 -15.92 2.92 7.32
N GLY A 105 -14.83 2.43 6.75
CA GLY A 105 -14.69 2.32 5.29
C GLY A 105 -14.27 3.60 4.57
N THR A 106 -14.31 4.78 5.18
CA THR A 106 -13.83 6.02 4.52
C THR A 106 -12.30 6.13 4.48
N ILE A 107 -11.79 6.90 3.53
CA ILE A 107 -10.37 7.22 3.37
C ILE A 107 -10.17 8.74 3.35
N ALA A 108 -8.97 9.19 3.75
CA ALA A 108 -8.61 10.59 3.64
C ALA A 108 -8.30 10.99 2.18
N PRO A 109 -8.52 12.27 1.78
CA PRO A 109 -8.21 12.75 0.44
C PRO A 109 -6.76 12.48 0.00
N ARG A 110 -5.81 12.59 0.92
CA ARG A 110 -4.40 12.25 0.64
C ARG A 110 -4.21 10.78 0.23
N VAL A 111 -4.92 9.86 0.89
CA VAL A 111 -4.86 8.42 0.58
C VAL A 111 -5.47 8.15 -0.79
N LEU A 112 -6.57 8.84 -1.14
CA LEU A 112 -7.16 8.77 -2.48
C LEU A 112 -6.15 9.23 -3.54
N SER A 113 -5.51 10.39 -3.32
CA SER A 113 -4.51 10.94 -4.25
C SER A 113 -3.34 9.97 -4.47
N ASP A 114 -2.79 9.42 -3.39
CA ASP A 114 -1.71 8.43 -3.45
C ASP A 114 -2.14 7.15 -4.21
N ARG A 115 -3.37 6.67 -4.00
CA ARG A 115 -3.92 5.50 -4.72
C ARG A 115 -4.15 5.80 -6.20
N LYS A 116 -4.75 6.96 -6.54
CA LYS A 116 -4.93 7.42 -7.93
C LYS A 116 -3.58 7.48 -8.64
N LYS A 117 -2.55 8.03 -7.99
CA LYS A 117 -1.19 8.07 -8.54
C LYS A 117 -0.64 6.65 -8.77
N ALA A 118 -0.76 5.75 -7.81
CA ALA A 118 -0.28 4.38 -7.96
C ALA A 118 -0.96 3.62 -9.11
N VAL A 119 -2.28 3.81 -9.29
CA VAL A 119 -3.01 3.27 -10.45
C VAL A 119 -2.45 3.84 -11.75
N LYS A 120 -2.33 5.18 -11.86
CA LYS A 120 -1.80 5.84 -13.05
C LYS A 120 -0.38 5.39 -13.39
N ASP A 121 0.50 5.29 -12.40
CA ASP A 121 1.87 4.83 -12.57
C ASP A 121 1.92 3.41 -13.16
N PHE A 122 1.05 2.50 -12.70
CA PHE A 122 0.98 1.13 -13.24
C PHE A 122 0.41 1.09 -14.67
N LEU A 123 -0.64 1.87 -14.95
CA LEU A 123 -1.20 1.96 -16.31
C LEU A 123 -0.19 2.59 -17.29
N ALA A 124 0.56 3.59 -16.86
CA ALA A 124 1.62 4.20 -17.66
C ALA A 124 2.72 3.19 -17.99
N PHE A 125 3.16 2.42 -16.98
CA PHE A 125 4.12 1.34 -17.17
C PHE A 125 3.65 0.30 -18.21
N LEU A 126 2.40 -0.16 -18.10
CA LEU A 126 1.86 -1.13 -19.07
C LEU A 126 1.80 -0.54 -20.49
N ASN A 127 1.41 0.73 -20.64
CA ASN A 127 1.43 1.40 -21.94
C ASN A 127 2.84 1.58 -22.51
N GLU A 128 3.83 1.88 -21.66
CA GLU A 128 5.23 1.95 -22.09
C GLU A 128 5.71 0.59 -22.62
N ARG A 129 5.34 -0.48 -21.92
CA ARG A 129 5.77 -1.85 -22.25
C ARG A 129 5.06 -2.46 -23.45
N HIS A 130 3.74 -2.28 -23.56
CA HIS A 130 2.88 -2.94 -24.55
C HIS A 130 2.37 -2.00 -25.65
N GLY A 131 2.84 -0.75 -25.65
CA GLY A 131 2.44 0.29 -26.59
C GLY A 131 1.31 1.18 -26.07
N VAL A 132 1.29 2.42 -26.56
CA VAL A 132 0.34 3.45 -26.13
C VAL A 132 -1.10 3.00 -26.34
N GLY A 133 -1.91 3.12 -25.29
CA GLY A 133 -3.33 2.75 -25.29
C GLY A 133 -3.60 1.24 -25.18
N SER A 134 -2.56 0.41 -25.02
CA SER A 134 -2.70 -1.03 -24.81
C SER A 134 -3.59 -1.38 -23.61
N VAL A 135 -3.46 -0.63 -22.50
CA VAL A 135 -4.30 -0.84 -21.30
C VAL A 135 -5.79 -0.66 -21.54
N GLY A 136 -6.18 0.05 -22.61
CA GLY A 136 -7.58 0.21 -23.02
C GLY A 136 -8.18 -1.03 -23.68
N ARG A 137 -7.36 -1.99 -24.12
CA ARG A 137 -7.81 -3.24 -24.75
C ARG A 137 -7.37 -4.49 -23.99
N MET A 138 -6.28 -4.39 -23.23
CA MET A 138 -5.72 -5.47 -22.43
C MET A 138 -6.73 -5.92 -21.37
N LYS A 139 -7.08 -7.21 -21.36
CA LYS A 139 -7.85 -7.86 -20.31
C LYS A 139 -6.92 -8.41 -19.23
N LEU A 140 -7.47 -8.89 -18.12
CA LEU A 140 -6.68 -9.52 -17.06
C LEU A 140 -5.96 -10.78 -17.55
N ALA A 141 -6.54 -11.51 -18.51
CA ALA A 141 -5.92 -12.69 -19.12
C ALA A 141 -4.64 -12.37 -19.91
N ASP A 142 -4.52 -11.12 -20.40
CA ASP A 142 -3.36 -10.64 -21.15
C ASP A 142 -2.25 -10.12 -20.21
N LEU A 143 -2.54 -9.92 -18.92
CA LEU A 143 -1.56 -9.46 -17.94
C LEU A 143 -0.68 -10.64 -17.49
N ASP A 144 0.56 -10.69 -17.96
CA ASP A 144 1.51 -11.75 -17.59
C ASP A 144 2.17 -11.46 -16.22
N ILE A 145 2.64 -12.52 -15.56
CA ILE A 145 3.42 -12.40 -14.31
C ILE A 145 4.65 -11.52 -14.53
N ILE A 146 5.26 -11.62 -15.71
CA ILE A 146 6.45 -10.85 -16.11
C ILE A 146 6.18 -9.35 -16.09
N ASP A 147 4.95 -8.91 -16.41
CA ASP A 147 4.61 -7.49 -16.40
C ASP A 147 4.58 -6.94 -14.97
N VAL A 148 4.01 -7.70 -14.04
CA VAL A 148 3.91 -7.33 -12.62
C VAL A 148 5.29 -7.35 -11.94
N GLU A 149 6.12 -8.34 -12.26
CA GLU A 149 7.50 -8.44 -11.79
C GLU A 149 8.38 -7.32 -12.37
N ALA A 150 8.23 -7.00 -13.65
CA ALA A 150 8.96 -5.90 -14.27
C ALA A 150 8.57 -4.53 -13.68
N PHE A 151 7.29 -4.31 -13.39
CA PHE A 151 6.86 -3.11 -12.67
C PHE A 151 7.46 -3.03 -11.26
N ASN A 152 7.48 -4.16 -10.54
CA ASN A 152 8.10 -4.24 -9.23
C ASN A 152 9.60 -3.91 -9.30
N ARG A 153 10.32 -4.51 -10.25
CA ARG A 153 11.74 -4.27 -10.50
C ARG A 153 12.03 -2.80 -10.83
N GLN A 154 11.28 -2.19 -11.74
CA GLN A 154 11.44 -0.78 -12.12
C GLN A 154 11.38 0.15 -10.89
N MET A 155 10.44 -0.10 -9.96
CA MET A 155 10.35 0.70 -8.74
C MET A 155 11.56 0.51 -7.81
N VAL A 156 12.08 -0.71 -7.72
CA VAL A 156 13.26 -1.01 -6.89
C VAL A 156 14.51 -0.35 -7.48
N GLU A 157 14.70 -0.46 -8.80
CA GLU A 157 15.79 0.16 -9.55
C GLU A 157 15.73 1.70 -9.48
N SER A 158 14.52 2.28 -9.49
CA SER A 158 14.32 3.72 -9.25
C SER A 158 14.56 4.12 -7.78
N GLY A 159 15.01 3.20 -6.93
CA GLY A 159 15.33 3.44 -5.53
C GLY A 159 14.10 3.66 -4.63
N ALA A 160 12.91 3.19 -4.99
CA ALA A 160 11.74 3.33 -4.13
C ALA A 160 11.94 2.60 -2.78
N SER A 161 11.36 3.14 -1.70
CA SER A 161 11.37 2.49 -0.38
C SER A 161 10.52 1.21 -0.38
N SER A 162 10.81 0.26 0.51
CA SER A 162 10.02 -0.98 0.61
C SER A 162 8.53 -0.69 0.88
N SER A 163 8.22 0.33 1.68
CA SER A 163 6.85 0.77 1.95
C SER A 163 6.13 1.30 0.70
N THR A 164 6.85 2.03 -0.15
CA THR A 164 6.32 2.57 -1.41
C THR A 164 6.05 1.44 -2.40
N VAL A 165 7.01 0.53 -2.57
CA VAL A 165 6.89 -0.66 -3.42
C VAL A 165 5.67 -1.49 -2.98
N ASN A 166 5.60 -1.85 -1.70
CA ASN A 166 4.49 -2.64 -1.16
C ASN A 166 3.13 -1.96 -1.39
N ARG A 167 3.05 -0.65 -1.12
CA ARG A 167 1.81 0.12 -1.33
C ARG A 167 1.37 0.09 -2.80
N LYS A 168 2.29 0.25 -3.74
CA LYS A 168 1.98 0.21 -5.19
C LYS A 168 1.58 -1.19 -5.64
N MET A 169 2.28 -2.24 -5.19
CA MET A 169 1.92 -3.63 -5.50
C MET A 169 0.54 -4.02 -4.94
N GLN A 170 0.16 -3.50 -3.78
CA GLN A 170 -1.20 -3.69 -3.25
C GLN A 170 -2.27 -3.01 -4.11
N VAL A 171 -1.95 -1.89 -4.77
CA VAL A 171 -2.86 -1.27 -5.74
C VAL A 171 -3.00 -2.12 -7.00
N VAL A 172 -1.91 -2.71 -7.50
CA VAL A 172 -1.96 -3.68 -8.61
C VAL A 172 -2.86 -4.86 -8.25
N LYS A 173 -2.67 -5.46 -7.06
CA LYS A 173 -3.53 -6.54 -6.56
C LYS A 173 -5.00 -6.13 -6.50
N ARG A 174 -5.31 -4.91 -6.07
CA ARG A 174 -6.70 -4.42 -6.01
C ARG A 174 -7.33 -4.27 -7.39
N ILE A 175 -6.57 -3.88 -8.42
CA ILE A 175 -7.07 -3.85 -9.81
C ILE A 175 -7.46 -5.28 -10.22
N ILE A 176 -6.58 -6.24 -9.96
CA ILE A 176 -6.78 -7.66 -10.27
C ILE A 176 -8.01 -8.22 -9.53
N ASP A 177 -8.06 -8.05 -8.21
CA ASP A 177 -9.18 -8.53 -7.38
C ASP A 177 -10.51 -7.90 -7.84
N ARG A 178 -10.48 -6.63 -8.27
CA ARG A 178 -11.67 -5.94 -8.77
C ARG A 178 -12.11 -6.45 -10.13
N ALA A 179 -11.20 -6.84 -11.03
CA ALA A 179 -11.55 -7.41 -12.33
C ALA A 179 -12.38 -8.71 -12.22
N GLY A 180 -12.31 -9.41 -11.08
CA GLY A 180 -13.14 -10.58 -10.77
C GLY A 180 -14.60 -10.27 -10.46
N ARG A 181 -15.01 -8.99 -10.40
CA ARG A 181 -16.40 -8.62 -10.14
C ARG A 181 -17.29 -8.83 -11.38
N PRO A 182 -18.61 -9.08 -11.22
CA PRO A 182 -19.53 -9.30 -12.34
C PRO A 182 -19.52 -8.18 -13.39
N GLU A 183 -19.45 -6.92 -12.96
CA GLU A 183 -19.44 -5.75 -13.84
C GLU A 183 -18.20 -5.64 -14.73
N TYR A 184 -17.16 -6.44 -14.47
CA TYR A 184 -15.96 -6.54 -15.30
C TYR A 184 -15.82 -7.92 -15.95
N GLY A 185 -16.89 -8.72 -15.99
CA GLY A 185 -16.91 -10.01 -16.66
C GLY A 185 -16.29 -11.16 -15.87
N LYS A 186 -16.16 -11.02 -14.54
CA LYS A 186 -15.64 -12.08 -13.64
C LYS A 186 -14.28 -12.62 -14.07
N GLN A 187 -13.39 -11.73 -14.50
CA GLN A 187 -12.08 -12.13 -15.01
C GLN A 187 -11.21 -12.73 -13.91
N VAL A 188 -10.36 -13.67 -14.28
CA VAL A 188 -9.42 -14.35 -13.38
C VAL A 188 -8.02 -14.24 -13.98
N LEU A 189 -7.01 -14.10 -13.13
CA LEU A 189 -5.62 -14.21 -13.56
C LEU A 189 -5.35 -15.59 -14.16
N GLY A 190 -4.58 -15.63 -15.25
CA GLY A 190 -4.08 -16.88 -15.82
C GLY A 190 -3.02 -17.58 -14.96
N TRP A 191 -2.49 -16.91 -13.94
CA TRP A 191 -1.39 -17.35 -13.09
C TRP A 191 -1.64 -17.04 -11.61
N ASN A 192 -0.86 -17.63 -10.71
CA ASN A 192 -1.04 -17.47 -9.26
C ASN A 192 -0.33 -16.20 -8.75
N TRP A 193 -1.08 -15.26 -8.16
CA TRP A 193 -0.54 -14.02 -7.57
C TRP A 193 0.58 -14.28 -6.54
N ASP A 194 0.51 -15.39 -5.81
CA ASP A 194 1.50 -15.73 -4.79
C ASP A 194 2.78 -16.34 -5.36
N ALA A 195 2.82 -16.63 -6.67
CA ALA A 195 4.03 -17.07 -7.37
C ALA A 195 4.93 -15.90 -7.83
N LEU A 196 4.59 -14.65 -7.50
CA LEU A 196 5.38 -13.47 -7.86
C LEU A 196 6.73 -13.42 -7.15
N ASP A 197 7.79 -13.23 -7.92
CA ASP A 197 9.09 -12.86 -7.37
C ASP A 197 9.08 -11.37 -6.99
N ARG A 198 8.87 -11.09 -5.69
CA ARG A 198 8.81 -9.72 -5.17
C ARG A 198 10.16 -9.25 -4.69
N LEU A 199 10.72 -8.27 -5.38
CA LEU A 199 11.84 -7.48 -4.93
C LEU A 199 11.37 -6.47 -3.89
N SER A 200 12.10 -6.41 -2.78
CA SER A 200 11.88 -5.39 -1.75
C SER A 200 12.57 -4.09 -2.15
N GLY A 201 11.88 -2.96 -1.97
CA GLY A 201 12.50 -1.65 -2.12
C GLY A 201 13.54 -1.37 -1.03
N ARG A 202 14.20 -0.20 -1.09
CA ARG A 202 15.19 0.21 -0.08
C ARG A 202 14.60 0.15 1.33
N ARG A 203 15.30 -0.56 2.22
CA ARG A 203 14.95 -0.63 3.63
C ARG A 203 14.97 0.77 4.21
N ALA A 204 13.95 1.10 5.01
CA ALA A 204 13.98 2.32 5.78
C ALA A 204 15.20 2.27 6.73
N SER A 205 16.03 3.30 6.71
CA SER A 205 17.12 3.44 7.67
C SER A 205 16.54 3.41 9.08
N LYS A 206 17.21 2.71 10.01
CA LYS A 206 16.83 2.74 11.41
C LYS A 206 16.84 4.19 11.88
N LYS A 207 15.69 4.73 12.27
CA LYS A 207 15.60 6.09 12.80
C LYS A 207 16.47 6.15 14.05
N ARG A 208 17.42 7.08 14.10
CA ARG A 208 18.18 7.39 15.31
C ARG A 208 17.38 8.39 16.11
N LEU A 209 17.16 8.08 17.38
CA LEU A 209 16.58 9.04 18.31
C LEU A 209 17.64 10.08 18.68
N PRO A 210 17.26 11.33 18.97
CA PRO A 210 18.18 12.32 19.50
C PRO A 210 18.75 11.83 20.84
N SER A 211 20.04 12.07 21.05
CA SER A 211 20.69 11.89 22.35
C SER A 211 20.18 12.91 23.37
N ARG A 212 20.39 12.63 24.66
CA ARG A 212 20.05 13.56 25.74
C ARG A 212 20.66 14.95 25.52
N GLU A 213 21.95 15.01 25.21
CA GLU A 213 22.65 16.28 24.95
C GLU A 213 22.04 17.06 23.77
N GLN A 214 21.58 16.35 22.73
CA GLN A 214 20.89 17.00 21.60
C GLN A 214 19.54 17.56 22.02
N VAL A 215 18.79 16.84 22.86
CA VAL A 215 17.51 17.34 23.41
C VAL A 215 17.74 18.55 24.30
N GLU A 216 18.76 18.53 25.17
CA GLU A 216 19.11 19.66 26.02
C GLU A 216 19.49 20.90 25.19
N LYS A 217 20.30 20.73 24.14
CA LYS A 217 20.63 21.81 23.20
C LYS A 217 19.40 22.35 22.47
N LEU A 218 18.48 21.47 22.05
CA LEU A 218 17.23 21.89 21.40
C LEU A 218 16.33 22.67 22.36
N LEU A 219 16.20 22.22 23.62
CA LEU A 219 15.42 22.90 24.64
C LEU A 219 16.00 24.28 24.98
N ALA A 220 17.33 24.38 25.07
CA ALA A 220 18.01 25.65 25.33
C ALA A 220 17.86 26.66 24.19
N ALA A 221 17.82 26.18 22.94
CA ALA A 221 17.67 27.03 21.76
C ALA A 221 16.22 27.38 21.41
N ALA A 222 15.24 26.65 21.95
CA ALA A 222 13.82 26.85 21.64
C ALA A 222 13.20 27.99 22.45
N ASP A 223 12.29 28.73 21.82
CA ASP A 223 11.40 29.67 22.47
C ASP A 223 10.39 28.94 23.38
N VAL A 224 9.58 29.70 24.14
CA VAL A 224 8.59 29.15 25.08
C VAL A 224 7.67 28.13 24.38
N ARG A 225 7.20 28.49 23.18
CA ARG A 225 6.35 27.64 22.35
C ARG A 225 7.05 26.36 21.91
N GLY A 226 8.26 26.46 21.39
CA GLY A 226 9.06 25.32 20.94
C GLY A 226 9.40 24.37 22.09
N ARG A 227 9.74 24.91 23.28
CA ARG A 227 9.98 24.11 24.48
C ARG A 227 8.75 23.29 24.87
N ALA A 228 7.57 23.90 24.90
CA ALA A 228 6.32 23.19 25.18
C ALA A 228 6.07 22.06 24.16
N MET A 229 6.25 22.32 22.85
CA MET A 229 6.10 21.29 21.82
C MET A 229 7.09 20.13 21.97
N ILE A 230 8.35 20.43 22.26
CA ILE A 230 9.40 19.42 22.48
C ILE A 230 9.03 18.55 23.68
N TRP A 231 8.67 19.17 24.81
CA TRP A 231 8.28 18.46 26.03
C TRP A 231 7.05 17.57 25.83
N MET A 232 6.04 18.04 25.12
CA MET A 232 4.87 17.22 24.79
C MET A 232 5.23 16.06 23.85
N GLY A 233 6.14 16.29 22.89
CA GLY A 233 6.63 15.26 21.99
C GLY A 233 7.40 14.14 22.71
N ILE A 234 8.34 14.50 23.58
CA ILE A 234 9.19 13.52 24.29
C ILE A 234 8.50 12.93 25.52
N GLY A 235 7.72 13.72 26.25
CA GLY A 235 7.11 13.35 27.53
C GLY A 235 5.78 12.64 27.37
N LEU A 236 5.00 12.98 26.34
CA LEU A 236 3.67 12.39 26.10
C LEU A 236 3.60 11.56 24.80
N GLY A 237 4.69 11.52 24.02
CA GLY A 237 4.71 10.84 22.73
C GLY A 237 3.84 11.51 21.66
N PHE A 238 3.56 12.81 21.80
CA PHE A 238 2.71 13.53 20.84
C PHE A 238 3.42 13.72 19.51
N GLY A 239 2.77 13.27 18.44
CA GLY A 239 3.24 13.53 17.08
C GLY A 239 2.76 14.88 16.56
N GLN A 240 3.21 15.24 15.35
CA GLN A 240 2.78 16.46 14.66
C GLN A 240 1.24 16.61 14.60
N SER A 241 0.51 15.55 14.28
CA SER A 241 -0.95 15.60 14.21
C SER A 241 -1.64 15.73 15.58
N ASP A 242 -0.95 15.43 16.68
CA ASP A 242 -1.47 15.62 18.03
C ASP A 242 -1.25 17.08 18.44
N LEU A 243 -0.03 17.60 18.24
CA LEU A 243 0.31 19.00 18.47
C LEU A 243 -0.54 19.96 17.63
N ALA A 244 -0.90 19.59 16.40
CA ALA A 244 -1.77 20.38 15.54
C ALA A 244 -3.24 20.42 16.00
N ALA A 245 -3.68 19.43 16.78
CA ALA A 245 -5.09 19.22 17.11
C ALA A 245 -5.43 19.50 18.57
N ILE A 246 -4.45 19.49 19.47
CA ILE A 246 -4.67 19.72 20.90
C ILE A 246 -5.21 21.12 21.15
N ARG A 247 -6.19 21.19 22.04
CA ARG A 247 -6.85 22.41 22.50
C ARG A 247 -6.53 22.71 23.96
N VAL A 248 -6.59 23.99 24.32
CA VAL A 248 -6.48 24.44 25.70
C VAL A 248 -7.60 23.79 26.53
N GLY A 249 -7.24 23.22 27.68
CA GLY A 249 -8.15 22.47 28.54
C GLY A 249 -8.25 20.97 28.23
N GLN A 250 -7.55 20.46 27.22
CA GLN A 250 -7.39 19.01 27.00
C GLN A 250 -6.18 18.41 27.73
N ILE A 251 -5.41 19.24 28.43
CA ILE A 251 -4.28 18.86 29.26
C ILE A 251 -4.31 19.72 30.54
N ASP A 252 -4.09 19.07 31.66
CA ASP A 252 -3.96 19.67 32.98
C ASP A 252 -2.75 19.08 33.74
N SER A 253 -2.55 19.52 34.97
CA SER A 253 -1.43 19.11 35.83
C SER A 253 -1.42 17.63 36.18
N LYS A 254 -2.54 16.93 36.04
CA LYS A 254 -2.70 15.52 36.38
C LYS A 254 -2.73 14.66 35.13
N SER A 255 -3.42 15.10 34.09
CA SER A 255 -3.77 14.26 32.96
C SER A 255 -3.95 15.04 31.66
N TYR A 256 -3.98 14.30 30.55
CA TYR A 256 -4.38 14.80 29.26
C TYR A 256 -5.40 13.86 28.61
N ASP A 257 -6.26 14.40 27.74
CA ASP A 257 -7.23 13.64 26.95
C ASP A 257 -7.19 14.07 25.48
N LEU A 258 -6.59 13.20 24.66
CA LEU A 258 -6.53 13.31 23.21
C LEU A 258 -7.19 12.10 22.52
N ARG A 259 -8.23 11.50 23.14
CA ARG A 259 -8.95 10.38 22.55
C ARG A 259 -9.39 10.70 21.11
N ARG A 260 -8.73 10.05 20.15
CA ARG A 260 -9.02 10.10 18.72
C ARG A 260 -9.92 8.92 18.38
N GLY A 261 -11.07 9.17 17.76
CA GLY A 261 -11.92 8.10 17.18
C GLY A 261 -11.26 7.29 16.04
N LYS A 262 -9.99 7.53 15.69
CA LYS A 262 -9.30 7.01 14.50
C LYS A 262 -8.84 5.54 14.63
N THR A 263 -8.44 5.10 15.83
CA THR A 263 -7.69 3.84 16.01
C THR A 263 -8.20 2.95 17.13
N GLY A 264 -9.17 3.38 17.94
CA GLY A 264 -9.57 2.68 19.17
C GLY A 264 -8.45 2.63 20.22
N ILE A 265 -7.32 3.30 19.97
CA ILE A 265 -6.24 3.48 20.94
C ILE A 265 -6.56 4.79 21.65
N GLU A 266 -7.05 4.67 22.86
CA GLU A 266 -7.32 5.80 23.73
C GLU A 266 -5.97 6.48 24.05
N ARG A 267 -5.89 7.79 23.80
CA ARG A 267 -4.71 8.60 24.10
C ARG A 267 -5.05 9.55 25.24
N TYR A 268 -5.20 8.98 26.42
CA TYR A 268 -5.24 9.71 27.68
C TYR A 268 -4.14 9.14 28.58
N GLY A 269 -3.69 9.93 29.54
CA GLY A 269 -2.61 9.51 30.42
C GLY A 269 -2.31 10.56 31.46
N LEU A 270 -1.30 10.28 32.28
CA LEU A 270 -0.79 11.23 33.26
C LEU A 270 0.08 12.28 32.57
N THR A 271 -0.02 13.52 33.03
CA THR A 271 0.87 14.60 32.59
C THR A 271 2.10 14.64 33.51
N PRO A 272 3.32 14.37 33.00
CA PRO A 272 4.52 14.51 33.81
C PRO A 272 4.71 15.97 34.26
N PRO A 273 5.20 16.24 35.49
CA PRO A 273 5.35 17.60 36.00
C PRO A 273 6.14 18.53 35.08
N ALA A 274 7.29 18.07 34.54
CA ALA A 274 8.09 18.87 33.62
C ALA A 274 7.36 19.24 32.32
N VAL A 275 6.44 18.39 31.84
CA VAL A 275 5.59 18.72 30.70
C VAL A 275 4.58 19.78 31.09
N TRP A 276 3.94 19.63 32.26
CA TRP A 276 2.97 20.60 32.76
C TRP A 276 3.58 21.98 32.99
N ASP A 277 4.79 22.05 33.52
CA ASP A 277 5.51 23.30 33.74
C ASP A 277 5.73 24.04 32.42
N ALA A 278 6.24 23.35 31.39
CA ALA A 278 6.46 23.92 30.06
C ALA A 278 5.16 24.33 29.37
N VAL A 279 4.09 23.53 29.50
CA VAL A 279 2.77 23.84 28.94
C VAL A 279 2.16 25.05 29.65
N THR A 280 2.29 25.14 30.97
CA THR A 280 1.76 26.27 31.75
C THR A 280 2.51 27.57 31.45
N GLU A 281 3.84 27.52 31.31
CA GLU A 281 4.64 28.66 30.86
C GLU A 281 4.15 29.18 29.51
N TYR A 282 3.96 28.29 28.53
CA TYR A 282 3.44 28.65 27.22
C TYR A 282 1.99 29.14 27.23
N MET A 283 1.11 28.55 28.04
CA MET A 283 -0.28 29.02 28.13
C MET A 283 -0.36 30.45 28.70
N ARG A 284 0.52 30.80 29.64
CA ARG A 284 0.62 32.18 30.17
C ARG A 284 1.13 33.16 29.11
N ASP A 285 2.13 32.76 28.33
CA ASP A 285 2.71 33.58 27.25
C ASP A 285 1.73 33.79 26.09
N SER A 286 1.01 32.73 25.68
CA SER A 286 0.15 32.77 24.51
C SER A 286 -1.23 33.42 24.73
N GLY A 287 -1.70 33.50 25.98
CA GLY A 287 -3.01 34.07 26.33
C GLY A 287 -4.22 33.34 25.73
N ARG A 288 -4.05 32.08 25.28
CA ARG A 288 -5.11 31.32 24.59
C ARG A 288 -6.19 30.83 25.53
N GLU A 289 -7.44 30.91 25.07
CA GLU A 289 -8.61 30.55 25.87
C GLU A 289 -8.96 29.06 25.78
N LYS A 290 -9.72 28.57 26.77
CA LYS A 290 -10.18 27.18 26.81
C LYS A 290 -10.97 26.82 25.54
N GLY A 291 -10.64 25.68 24.95
CA GLY A 291 -11.25 25.21 23.71
C GLY A 291 -10.58 25.70 22.44
N GLU A 292 -9.72 26.71 22.50
CA GLU A 292 -8.89 27.12 21.35
C GLU A 292 -7.77 26.10 21.07
N LEU A 293 -7.26 26.06 19.84
CA LEU A 293 -6.07 25.27 19.52
C LEU A 293 -4.90 25.74 20.37
N MET A 294 -4.16 24.85 21.00
CA MET A 294 -3.02 25.24 21.84
C MET A 294 -1.91 25.86 20.98
N PHE A 295 -1.64 25.29 19.80
CA PHE A 295 -0.60 25.76 18.91
C PHE A 295 -1.15 26.15 17.55
N VAL A 296 -0.78 27.34 17.09
CA VAL A 296 -1.17 27.87 15.77
C VAL A 296 0.03 28.41 15.02
N THR A 297 -0.12 28.54 13.71
CA THR A 297 0.77 29.33 12.86
C THR A 297 0.65 30.82 13.17
N SER A 298 1.56 31.64 12.65
CA SER A 298 1.48 33.11 12.73
C SER A 298 0.18 33.69 12.15
N ARG A 299 -0.55 32.92 11.34
CA ARG A 299 -1.85 33.28 10.75
C ARG A 299 -3.05 32.74 11.54
N GLY A 300 -2.84 32.23 12.77
CA GLY A 300 -3.91 31.66 13.60
C GLY A 300 -4.45 30.30 13.14
N ARG A 301 -3.84 29.69 12.11
CA ARG A 301 -4.29 28.39 11.58
C ARG A 301 -3.64 27.21 12.32
N PRO A 302 -4.25 26.01 12.33
CA PRO A 302 -3.61 24.80 12.85
C PRO A 302 -2.21 24.56 12.24
N LEU A 303 -1.35 23.88 12.98
CA LEU A 303 -0.08 23.38 12.43
C LEU A 303 -0.36 22.34 11.33
N VAL A 304 0.44 22.35 10.26
CA VAL A 304 0.34 21.42 9.13
C VAL A 304 1.59 20.56 9.06
#